data_AF-A0AAN9QPX5-F1
#
_entry.id   AF-A0AAN9QPX5-F1
#
_cell.length_a   1.000
_cell.length_b   1.000
_cell.length_c   1.000
_cell.angle_alpha   90.00
_cell.angle_beta   90.00
_cell.angle_gamma   90.00
#
_symmetry.space_group_name_H-M   'P 1'
#
loop_
_entity.id
_entity.type
_entity.pdbx_description
1 polymer ?
#
loop_
_entity_poly.entity_id
_entity_poly.type
_entity_poly.pdbx_seq_one_letter_code
_entity_poly.pdbx_strand_id
1 'polypeptide(L)'
;MAAHLSHPLPVLPSHNDTNGAFRFFGRIGGLTKTYPHKVPLNITTKTVTTLSTNTFSCLRGHSREEPNQIASSLNYFSFGNFEILEACYYYIVRVLAKEFPVLLPLLFDLIEKCLPLILEIVEPGTKVKVLNYGSTVELVLQGTNMVSGIDHSMHLHGYSAHVVGYGFGKSDKHKDPMKYNLIPLHF
;
A
#
# COMPACT_ATOMS: atom_id res chain seq x y z
N MET A 1 24.89 26.61 -44.48
CA MET A 1 24.93 25.57 -43.43
C MET A 1 23.87 25.91 -42.39
N ALA A 2 22.82 25.11 -42.26
CA ALA A 2 21.85 25.27 -41.18
C ALA A 2 22.46 24.72 -39.89
N ALA A 3 22.58 25.55 -38.86
CA ALA A 3 23.03 25.10 -37.55
C ALA A 3 21.97 24.17 -36.95
N HIS A 4 22.36 22.94 -36.61
CA HIS A 4 21.55 22.04 -35.83
C HIS A 4 21.35 22.66 -34.44
N LEU A 5 20.14 23.15 -34.17
CA LEU A 5 19.72 23.54 -32.82
C LEU A 5 19.64 22.26 -31.98
N SER A 6 20.62 22.07 -31.08
CA SER A 6 20.53 21.07 -30.02
C SER A 6 19.35 21.44 -29.12
N HIS A 7 18.32 20.60 -29.10
CA HIS A 7 17.22 20.80 -28.17
C HIS A 7 17.76 20.63 -26.75
N PRO A 8 17.54 21.59 -25.83
CA PRO A 8 17.97 21.43 -24.45
C PRO A 8 17.25 20.21 -23.86
N LEU A 9 18.02 19.31 -23.24
CA LEU A 9 17.45 18.18 -22.52
C LEU A 9 16.58 18.70 -21.38
N PRO A 10 15.44 18.04 -21.10
CA PRO A 10 14.60 18.42 -19.96
C PRO A 10 15.39 18.25 -18.66
N VAL A 11 15.23 19.20 -17.75
CA VAL A 11 15.77 19.08 -16.39
C VAL A 11 14.95 18.02 -15.65
N LEU A 12 15.61 16.94 -15.24
CA LEU A 12 14.97 15.88 -14.45
C LEU A 12 14.84 16.33 -12.98
N PRO A 13 13.75 15.96 -12.29
CA PRO A 13 13.63 16.17 -10.84
C PRO A 13 14.76 15.47 -10.07
N SER A 14 15.05 15.94 -8.86
CA SER A 14 15.94 15.20 -7.97
C SER A 14 15.31 13.88 -7.53
N HIS A 15 16.14 12.87 -7.22
CA HIS A 15 15.66 11.55 -6.80
C HIS A 15 14.82 11.58 -5.51
N ASN A 16 14.90 12.66 -4.74
CA ASN A 16 14.18 12.89 -3.48
C ASN A 16 13.08 13.95 -3.60
N ASP A 17 12.66 14.33 -4.81
CA ASP A 17 11.58 15.30 -5.02
C ASP A 17 10.20 14.66 -4.83
N THR A 18 9.82 14.43 -3.56
CA THR A 18 8.51 13.90 -3.18
C THR A 18 7.36 14.77 -3.71
N ASN A 19 7.54 16.10 -3.72
CA ASN A 19 6.52 17.03 -4.21
C ASN A 19 6.31 16.91 -5.72
N GLY A 20 7.39 16.79 -6.48
CA GLY A 20 7.36 16.54 -7.92
C GLY A 20 6.65 15.22 -8.24
N ALA A 21 7.02 14.14 -7.56
CA ALA A 21 6.37 12.83 -7.72
C ALA A 21 4.87 12.89 -7.39
N PHE A 22 4.49 13.48 -6.26
CA PHE A 22 3.09 13.57 -5.84
C PHE A 22 2.24 14.41 -6.80
N ARG A 23 2.78 15.53 -7.32
CA ARG A 23 2.11 16.34 -8.36
C ARG A 23 1.92 15.58 -9.67
N PHE A 24 2.89 14.76 -10.06
CA PHE A 24 2.77 13.91 -11.23
C PHE A 24 1.65 12.88 -11.04
N PHE A 25 1.64 12.14 -9.93
CA PHE A 25 0.58 11.18 -9.62
C PHE A 25 -0.80 11.82 -9.59
N GLY A 26 -0.91 13.04 -9.05
CA GLY A 26 -2.18 13.77 -9.00
C GLY A 26 -2.74 14.18 -10.37
N ARG A 27 -1.94 14.13 -11.44
CA ARG A 27 -2.37 14.38 -12.82
C ARG A 27 -2.79 13.11 -13.57
N ILE A 28 -2.56 11.93 -12.99
CA ILE A 28 -2.96 10.67 -13.61
C ILE A 28 -4.49 10.58 -13.53
N GLY A 29 -5.14 10.54 -14.69
CA GLY A 29 -6.59 10.41 -14.83
C GLY A 29 -6.93 9.46 -15.98
N GLY A 30 -8.09 8.80 -15.87
CA GLY A 30 -8.59 7.94 -16.94
C GLY A 30 -9.08 8.73 -18.15
N LEU A 31 -9.09 8.10 -19.33
CA LEU A 31 -9.65 8.69 -20.55
C LEU A 31 -11.17 8.44 -20.62
N THR A 32 -11.92 9.24 -19.86
CA THR A 32 -13.34 9.02 -19.57
C THR A 32 -14.27 9.25 -20.76
N LYS A 33 -13.88 10.14 -21.69
CA LYS A 33 -14.65 10.45 -22.91
C LYS A 33 -14.70 9.28 -23.91
N THR A 34 -13.60 8.53 -24.02
CA THR A 34 -13.46 7.44 -25.00
C THR A 34 -13.73 6.08 -24.38
N TYR A 35 -13.38 5.90 -23.10
CA TYR A 35 -13.54 4.64 -22.36
C TYR A 35 -14.20 4.90 -21.00
N PRO A 36 -15.54 4.89 -20.93
CA PRO A 36 -16.26 5.16 -19.69
C PRO A 36 -16.12 3.97 -18.73
N HIS A 37 -15.17 4.05 -17.80
CA HIS A 37 -15.08 3.13 -16.66
C HIS A 37 -15.81 3.73 -15.46
N LYS A 38 -16.89 3.08 -15.01
CA LYS A 38 -17.68 3.53 -13.86
C LYS A 38 -17.01 3.07 -12.57
N VAL A 39 -16.70 4.02 -11.70
CA VAL A 39 -16.27 3.74 -10.33
C VAL A 39 -17.44 3.11 -9.56
N PRO A 40 -17.26 1.95 -8.91
CA PRO A 40 -18.30 1.36 -8.07
C PRO A 40 -18.67 2.29 -6.90
N LEU A 41 -19.95 2.60 -6.75
CA LEU A 41 -20.46 3.50 -5.69
C LEU A 41 -20.97 2.74 -4.46
N ASN A 42 -21.51 1.54 -4.66
CA ASN A 42 -21.96 0.69 -3.56
C ASN A 42 -20.82 -0.23 -3.16
N ILE A 43 -20.16 0.07 -2.04
CA ILE A 43 -19.02 -0.68 -1.50
C ILE A 43 -19.52 -1.72 -0.51
N THR A 44 -19.32 -3.01 -0.80
CA THR A 44 -19.72 -4.10 0.10
C THR A 44 -18.66 -4.40 1.15
N THR A 45 -17.38 -4.13 0.84
CA THR A 45 -16.26 -4.45 1.72
C THR A 45 -15.32 -3.26 1.82
N LYS A 46 -15.06 -2.79 3.04
CA LYS A 46 -14.02 -1.79 3.32
C LYS A 46 -12.87 -2.42 4.06
N THR A 47 -11.65 -2.08 3.68
CA THR A 47 -10.47 -2.57 4.38
C THR A 47 -9.40 -1.49 4.43
N VAL A 48 -8.77 -1.36 5.60
CA VAL A 48 -7.60 -0.52 5.81
C VAL A 48 -6.41 -1.44 6.01
N THR A 49 -5.35 -1.21 5.25
CA THR A 49 -4.11 -1.96 5.32
C THR A 49 -2.96 -0.99 5.54
N THR A 50 -2.25 -1.13 6.66
CA THR A 50 -1.02 -0.38 6.89
C THR A 50 0.13 -0.98 6.09
N LEU A 51 0.98 -0.13 5.55
CA LEU A 51 2.20 -0.49 4.82
C LEU A 51 3.37 0.00 5.65
N SER A 52 4.30 -0.89 5.99
CA SER A 52 5.38 -0.55 6.91
C SER A 52 6.69 -1.21 6.48
N THR A 53 7.78 -0.46 6.61
CA THR A 53 9.11 -1.04 6.75
C THR A 53 9.26 -1.50 8.20
N ASN A 54 9.84 -2.68 8.40
CA ASN A 54 9.99 -3.30 9.70
C ASN A 54 11.35 -3.98 9.80
N THR A 55 11.58 -4.69 10.91
CA THR A 55 12.72 -5.56 11.07
C THR A 55 12.31 -6.91 11.65
N PHE A 56 13.09 -7.95 11.36
CA PHE A 56 13.05 -9.21 12.09
C PHE A 56 14.08 -9.20 13.21
N SER A 57 13.72 -9.74 14.38
CA SER A 57 14.69 -9.99 15.44
C SER A 57 15.72 -11.00 14.96
N CYS A 58 17.00 -10.69 15.13
CA CYS A 58 18.07 -11.67 14.98
C CYS A 58 17.88 -12.80 16.01
N LEU A 59 18.01 -14.06 15.57
CA LEU A 59 17.87 -15.23 16.44
C LEU A 59 18.97 -15.23 17.52
N ARG A 60 18.60 -15.63 18.76
CA ARG A 60 19.56 -15.84 19.86
C ARG A 60 20.59 -16.90 19.43
N GLY A 61 21.78 -16.45 19.02
CA GLY A 61 22.85 -17.31 18.51
C GLY A 61 23.73 -16.61 17.47
N HIS A 62 23.19 -15.61 16.78
CA HIS A 62 23.99 -14.65 16.03
C HIS A 62 24.44 -13.52 16.97
N SER A 63 25.68 -13.06 16.81
CA SER A 63 26.31 -12.01 17.59
C SER A 63 25.36 -10.82 17.76
N ARG A 64 25.33 -10.22 18.96
CA ARG A 64 24.54 -8.99 19.25
C ARG A 64 24.94 -7.77 18.40
N GLU A 65 25.90 -7.95 17.48
CA GLU A 65 26.47 -6.96 16.59
C GLU A 65 25.84 -6.99 15.20
N GLU A 66 25.04 -8.01 14.85
CA GLU A 66 24.35 -8.05 13.56
C GLU A 66 23.10 -7.17 13.59
N PRO A 67 22.99 -6.17 12.71
CA PRO A 67 21.81 -5.31 12.65
C PRO A 67 20.57 -6.14 12.32
N ASN A 68 19.42 -5.77 12.93
CA ASN A 68 18.16 -6.45 12.64
C ASN A 68 17.91 -6.46 11.12
N GLN A 69 17.45 -7.61 10.60
CA GLN A 69 17.20 -7.75 9.18
C GLN A 69 15.99 -6.92 8.77
N ILE A 70 16.11 -6.09 7.72
CA ILE A 70 15.00 -5.30 7.19
C ILE A 70 13.90 -6.24 6.68
N ALA A 71 12.66 -5.92 7.04
CA ALA A 71 11.44 -6.60 6.64
C ALA A 71 10.43 -5.58 6.11
N SER A 72 9.32 -6.08 5.54
CA SER A 72 8.17 -5.25 5.20
C SER A 72 6.91 -5.96 5.68
N SER A 73 5.90 -5.18 6.06
CA SER A 73 4.66 -5.76 6.57
C SER A 73 3.40 -5.07 6.06
N LEU A 74 2.33 -5.86 6.02
CA LEU A 74 0.97 -5.40 5.83
C LEU A 74 0.19 -5.68 7.12
N ASN A 75 -0.38 -4.65 7.76
CA ASN A 75 -1.05 -4.77 9.07
C ASN A 75 -0.17 -5.50 10.11
N TYR A 76 1.15 -5.20 10.14
CA TYR A 76 2.12 -5.78 11.07
C TYR A 76 2.51 -7.25 10.83
N PHE A 77 2.09 -7.85 9.70
CA PHE A 77 2.52 -9.20 9.32
C PHE A 77 3.42 -9.15 8.09
N SER A 78 4.61 -9.74 8.20
CA SER A 78 5.49 -9.96 7.06
C SER A 78 5.10 -11.26 6.37
N PHE A 79 4.74 -11.18 5.08
CA PHE A 79 4.32 -12.35 4.33
C PHE A 79 5.47 -13.35 4.17
N GLY A 80 5.18 -14.64 4.38
CA GLY A 80 6.15 -15.73 4.22
C GLY A 80 5.95 -16.51 2.92
N ASN A 81 6.90 -17.40 2.60
CA ASN A 81 6.84 -18.21 1.38
C ASN A 81 5.83 -19.37 1.52
N PHE A 82 4.66 -19.23 0.92
CA PHE A 82 3.61 -20.27 0.91
C PHE A 82 2.84 -20.28 -0.42
N GLU A 83 2.53 -21.48 -0.91
CA GLU A 83 1.72 -21.69 -2.11
C GLU A 83 0.23 -21.56 -1.80
N ILE A 84 -0.28 -20.32 -1.89
CA ILE A 84 -1.68 -20.02 -1.56
C ILE A 84 -2.66 -20.72 -2.50
N LEU A 85 -2.32 -20.84 -3.79
CA LEU A 85 -3.21 -21.45 -4.79
C LEU A 85 -3.42 -22.94 -4.50
N GLU A 86 -2.35 -23.67 -4.19
CA GLU A 86 -2.44 -25.08 -3.79
C GLU A 86 -3.25 -25.22 -2.50
N ALA A 87 -2.99 -24.38 -1.50
CA ALA A 87 -3.73 -24.38 -0.25
C ALA A 87 -5.23 -24.09 -0.45
N CYS A 88 -5.59 -23.19 -1.37
CA CYS A 88 -6.97 -22.94 -1.78
C CYS A 88 -7.60 -24.16 -2.44
N TYR A 89 -6.88 -24.78 -3.40
CA TYR A 89 -7.39 -25.90 -4.18
C TYR A 89 -7.68 -27.14 -3.32
N TYR A 90 -6.77 -27.49 -2.40
CA TYR A 90 -6.92 -28.64 -1.51
C TYR A 90 -7.58 -28.31 -0.17
N TYR A 91 -8.09 -27.08 0.00
CA TYR A 91 -8.73 -26.62 1.23
C TYR A 91 -7.87 -26.87 2.50
N ILE A 92 -6.61 -26.44 2.46
CA ILE A 92 -5.69 -26.58 3.59
C ILE A 92 -6.06 -25.54 4.66
N VAL A 93 -6.90 -25.97 5.61
CA VAL A 93 -7.46 -25.13 6.68
C VAL A 93 -6.39 -24.33 7.44
N ARG A 94 -5.23 -24.93 7.73
CA ARG A 94 -4.15 -24.25 8.48
C ARG A 94 -3.61 -22.99 7.79
N VAL A 95 -3.74 -22.89 6.46
CA VAL A 95 -3.32 -21.74 5.67
C VAL A 95 -4.49 -20.77 5.47
N LEU A 96 -5.67 -21.29 5.13
CA LEU A 96 -6.85 -20.46 4.80
C LEU A 96 -7.59 -19.89 6.02
N ALA A 97 -7.61 -20.61 7.15
CA ALA A 97 -8.25 -20.15 8.38
C ALA A 97 -7.49 -19.00 9.07
N LYS A 98 -6.30 -18.66 8.57
CA LYS A 98 -5.53 -17.52 9.04
C LYS A 98 -6.02 -16.25 8.34
N GLU A 99 -7.10 -15.69 8.87
CA GLU A 99 -7.66 -14.43 8.36
C GLU A 99 -6.61 -13.30 8.36
N PHE A 100 -6.58 -12.55 7.27
CA PHE A 100 -5.85 -11.29 7.19
C PHE A 100 -6.39 -10.33 8.25
N PRO A 101 -5.55 -9.87 9.17
CA PRO A 101 -6.01 -9.13 10.33
C PRO A 101 -6.67 -7.83 9.87
N VAL A 102 -7.83 -7.54 10.46
CA VAL A 102 -8.32 -6.17 10.53
C VAL A 102 -7.33 -5.41 11.40
N LEU A 103 -6.86 -4.26 10.93
CA LEU A 103 -6.03 -3.37 11.72
C LEU A 103 -6.76 -3.07 13.04
N LEU A 104 -6.27 -3.66 14.14
CA LEU A 104 -6.72 -3.28 15.47
C LEU A 104 -6.32 -1.83 15.69
N PRO A 105 -7.10 -1.01 16.41
CA PRO A 105 -6.63 0.29 16.86
C PRO A 105 -5.37 0.05 17.69
N LEU A 106 -4.21 0.20 17.07
CA LEU A 106 -2.96 0.20 17.78
C LEU A 106 -3.06 1.37 18.76
N LEU A 107 -2.56 1.17 19.98
CA LEU A 107 -2.52 2.22 21.01
C LEU A 107 -1.81 3.50 20.50
N PHE A 108 -1.05 3.37 19.40
CA PHE A 108 -0.15 4.36 18.85
C PHE A 108 -0.58 4.78 17.45
N ASP A 109 -0.38 6.06 17.15
CA ASP A 109 -0.55 6.58 15.81
C ASP A 109 0.72 6.27 14.98
N LEU A 110 0.57 5.36 14.01
CA LEU A 110 1.70 4.80 13.26
C LEU A 110 2.33 5.77 12.24
N ILE A 111 1.79 6.99 12.11
CA ILE A 111 2.38 8.06 11.30
C ILE A 111 3.11 9.12 12.13
N GLU A 112 3.27 8.89 13.44
CA GLU A 112 4.05 9.76 14.31
C GLU A 112 5.53 9.74 13.95
N LYS A 113 6.25 10.82 14.31
CA LYS A 113 7.70 10.92 14.03
C LYS A 113 8.55 10.00 14.89
N CYS A 114 8.11 9.73 16.11
CA CYS A 114 8.84 8.93 17.08
C CYS A 114 7.96 7.77 17.54
N LEU A 115 8.25 6.57 17.02
CA LEU A 115 7.58 5.34 17.41
C LEU A 115 8.48 4.51 18.34
N PRO A 116 7.91 3.77 19.31
CA PRO A 116 8.68 2.82 20.10
C PRO A 116 9.35 1.76 19.20
N LEU A 117 10.65 1.50 19.39
CA LEU A 117 11.42 0.50 18.63
C LEU A 117 10.81 -0.90 18.66
N ILE A 118 10.07 -1.23 19.72
CA ILE A 118 9.38 -2.53 19.82
C ILE A 118 8.33 -2.73 18.71
N LEU A 119 7.78 -1.63 18.16
CA LEU A 119 6.86 -1.66 17.03
C LEU A 119 7.56 -1.86 15.69
N GLU A 120 8.89 -1.85 15.63
CA GLU A 120 9.60 -2.15 14.40
C GLU A 120 9.73 -3.66 14.16
N ILE A 121 9.65 -4.47 15.22
CA ILE A 121 9.88 -5.92 15.16
C ILE A 121 8.60 -6.64 14.76
N VAL A 122 8.59 -7.30 13.61
CA VAL A 122 7.44 -8.06 13.11
C VAL A 122 7.70 -9.56 13.13
N GLU A 123 6.62 -10.33 13.14
CA GLU A 123 6.66 -11.77 12.99
C GLU A 123 6.29 -12.19 11.54
N PRO A 124 6.93 -13.23 11.00
CA PRO A 124 6.52 -13.78 9.71
C PRO A 124 5.17 -14.49 9.83
N GLY A 125 4.29 -14.26 8.88
CA GLY A 125 2.97 -14.85 8.88
C GLY A 125 2.29 -14.81 7.52
N THR A 126 1.66 -15.92 7.17
CA THR A 126 0.84 -16.03 5.96
C THR A 126 -0.60 -15.86 6.35
N LYS A 127 -1.16 -14.71 5.99
CA LYS A 127 -2.54 -14.34 6.25
C LYS A 127 -3.20 -13.94 4.94
N VAL A 128 -4.44 -14.39 4.71
CA VAL A 128 -5.18 -14.10 3.48
C VAL A 128 -6.54 -13.49 3.78
N LYS A 129 -6.98 -12.54 2.93
CA LYS A 129 -8.33 -12.01 2.99
C LYS A 129 -9.18 -12.70 1.93
N VAL A 130 -10.08 -13.55 2.37
CA VAL A 130 -11.05 -14.19 1.47
C VAL A 130 -12.20 -13.22 1.21
N LEU A 131 -12.56 -13.06 -0.05
CA LEU A 131 -13.65 -12.19 -0.49
C LEU A 131 -14.68 -13.02 -1.26
N ASN A 132 -15.95 -12.69 -1.07
CA ASN A 132 -17.01 -13.30 -1.85
C ASN A 132 -16.94 -12.80 -3.31
N TYR A 133 -17.22 -13.68 -4.26
CA TYR A 133 -17.36 -13.31 -5.66
C TYR A 133 -18.39 -12.17 -5.81
N GLY A 134 -18.08 -11.19 -6.66
CA GLY A 134 -18.94 -10.01 -6.89
C GLY A 134 -18.83 -8.91 -5.83
N SER A 135 -17.99 -9.06 -4.80
CA SER A 135 -17.75 -8.00 -3.82
C SER A 135 -17.13 -6.76 -4.47
N THR A 136 -17.59 -5.58 -4.06
CA THR A 136 -16.96 -4.29 -4.36
C THR A 136 -16.12 -3.84 -3.16
N VAL A 137 -14.84 -3.58 -3.39
CA VAL A 137 -13.88 -3.36 -2.30
C VAL A 137 -13.33 -1.95 -2.34
N GLU A 138 -13.44 -1.25 -1.22
CA GLU A 138 -12.65 -0.04 -0.93
C GLU A 138 -11.44 -0.47 -0.10
N LEU A 139 -10.25 -0.31 -0.70
CA LEU A 139 -8.96 -0.61 -0.09
C LEU A 139 -8.24 0.70 0.21
N VAL A 140 -8.09 1.01 1.49
CA VAL A 140 -7.28 2.13 1.98
C VAL A 140 -5.90 1.61 2.35
N LEU A 141 -4.88 2.15 1.71
CA LEU A 141 -3.48 1.81 1.96
C LEU A 141 -2.84 2.95 2.76
N GLN A 142 -2.44 2.68 4.00
CA GLN A 142 -1.90 3.67 4.93
C GLN A 142 -0.41 3.41 5.15
N GLY A 143 0.46 4.25 4.57
CA GLY A 143 1.87 4.25 4.93
C GLY A 143 2.08 4.61 6.41
N THR A 144 3.12 4.04 7.01
CA THR A 144 3.54 4.31 8.40
C THR A 144 4.96 4.89 8.42
N ASN A 145 5.39 5.34 9.60
CA ASN A 145 6.77 5.79 9.85
C ASN A 145 7.61 4.73 10.59
N MET A 146 7.22 3.45 10.56
CA MET A 146 8.03 2.39 11.15
C MET A 146 9.35 2.25 10.38
N VAL A 147 10.49 2.33 11.08
CA VAL A 147 11.86 2.39 10.52
C VAL A 147 12.11 3.60 9.62
N SER A 148 11.31 3.79 8.57
CA SER A 148 11.32 4.94 7.67
C SER A 148 9.96 5.09 6.98
N GLY A 149 9.45 6.32 6.93
CA GLY A 149 8.30 6.67 6.10
C GLY A 149 8.70 6.80 4.63
N ILE A 150 8.28 5.85 3.81
CA ILE A 150 8.57 5.80 2.38
C ILE A 150 7.29 5.67 1.55
N ASP A 151 7.40 5.96 0.25
CA ASP A 151 6.36 5.59 -0.70
C ASP A 151 6.46 4.10 -1.07
N HIS A 152 5.30 3.45 -1.16
CA HIS A 152 5.20 2.02 -1.51
C HIS A 152 4.41 1.88 -2.80
N SER A 153 5.05 1.37 -3.86
CA SER A 153 4.36 1.02 -5.10
C SER A 153 3.55 -0.26 -4.91
N MET A 154 2.23 -0.15 -4.92
CA MET A 154 1.33 -1.26 -4.65
C MET A 154 0.79 -1.86 -5.94
N HIS A 155 0.75 -3.18 -6.01
CA HIS A 155 0.26 -3.93 -7.16
C HIS A 155 -0.73 -5.01 -6.72
N LEU A 156 -1.78 -5.21 -7.52
CA LEU A 156 -2.81 -6.20 -7.29
C LEU A 156 -2.90 -7.12 -8.51
N HIS A 157 -2.65 -8.41 -8.30
CA HIS A 157 -2.80 -9.41 -9.36
C HIS A 157 -4.27 -9.69 -9.66
N GLY A 158 -4.59 -9.91 -10.94
CA GLY A 158 -5.92 -10.32 -11.40
C GLY A 158 -6.96 -9.20 -11.51
N TYR A 159 -6.64 -7.98 -11.10
CA TYR A 159 -7.57 -6.85 -11.12
C TYR A 159 -6.86 -5.54 -11.50
N SER A 160 -7.62 -4.63 -12.09
CA SER A 160 -7.30 -3.20 -12.10
C SER A 160 -8.13 -2.51 -11.02
N ALA A 161 -7.62 -1.42 -10.46
CA ALA A 161 -8.29 -0.66 -9.41
C ALA A 161 -8.47 0.81 -9.80
N HIS A 162 -9.53 1.43 -9.29
CA HIS A 162 -9.72 2.86 -9.37
C HIS A 162 -9.04 3.54 -8.18
N VAL A 163 -8.04 4.40 -8.46
CA VAL A 163 -7.48 5.29 -7.43
C VAL A 163 -8.40 6.49 -7.30
N VAL A 164 -9.27 6.45 -6.29
CA VAL A 164 -10.28 7.49 -6.07
C VAL A 164 -9.81 8.58 -5.11
N GLY A 165 -8.75 8.36 -4.34
CA GLY A 165 -8.21 9.34 -3.40
C GLY A 165 -6.77 9.02 -3.02
N TYR A 166 -6.04 10.04 -2.63
CA TYR A 166 -4.65 9.96 -2.17
C TYR A 166 -4.35 11.20 -1.30
N GLY A 167 -3.35 11.11 -0.44
CA GLY A 167 -3.06 12.19 0.51
C GLY A 167 -1.89 11.87 1.44
N PHE A 168 -1.41 12.89 2.13
CA PHE A 168 -0.47 12.75 3.24
C PHE A 168 -1.22 12.69 4.57
N GLY A 169 -0.57 12.10 5.57
CA GLY A 169 -1.11 11.97 6.92
C GLY A 169 -1.97 10.72 7.09
N LYS A 170 -2.81 10.74 8.13
CA LYS A 170 -3.64 9.62 8.52
C LYS A 170 -4.98 9.71 7.82
N SER A 171 -5.42 8.61 7.22
CA SER A 171 -6.74 8.54 6.61
C SER A 171 -7.84 8.72 7.65
N ASP A 172 -8.75 9.66 7.38
CA ASP A 172 -9.97 9.89 8.14
C ASP A 172 -11.17 9.33 7.38
N LYS A 173 -11.70 8.21 7.88
CA LYS A 173 -12.85 7.50 7.29
C LYS A 173 -14.13 8.34 7.16
N HIS A 174 -14.22 9.47 7.85
CA HIS A 174 -15.38 10.36 7.80
C HIS A 174 -15.16 11.57 6.89
N LYS A 175 -13.93 12.06 6.77
CA LYS A 175 -13.62 13.29 6.00
C LYS A 175 -13.07 13.01 4.62
N ASP A 176 -12.16 12.05 4.48
CA ASP A 176 -11.45 11.84 3.22
C ASP A 176 -12.30 11.25 2.10
N PRO A 177 -13.30 10.37 2.36
CA PRO A 177 -14.23 9.93 1.32
C PRO A 177 -14.97 11.07 0.61
N MET A 178 -15.15 12.23 1.27
CA MET A 178 -15.79 13.41 0.67
C MET A 178 -14.92 14.05 -0.44
N LYS A 179 -13.63 13.71 -0.50
CA LYS A 179 -12.68 14.21 -1.51
C LYS A 179 -12.45 13.21 -2.64
N TYR A 180 -13.13 12.05 -2.62
CA TYR A 180 -12.91 11.03 -3.62
C TYR A 180 -13.33 11.49 -5.01
N ASN A 181 -12.48 11.23 -5.99
CA ASN A 181 -12.77 11.38 -7.40
C ASN A 181 -13.64 10.20 -7.88
N LEU A 182 -14.95 10.29 -7.61
CA LEU A 182 -15.94 9.27 -8.00
C LEU A 182 -16.60 9.55 -9.35
N ILE A 183 -16.32 10.71 -9.94
CA ILE A 183 -16.88 11.14 -11.22
C ILE A 183 -15.79 10.99 -12.27
N PRO A 184 -16.09 10.43 -13.46
CA PRO A 184 -15.20 10.55 -14.60
C PRO A 184 -15.10 12.04 -14.97
N LEU A 185 -14.05 12.75 -14.54
CA LEU A 185 -13.85 14.15 -14.91
C LEU A 185 -13.87 14.26 -16.44
N HIS A 186 -14.83 15.02 -16.97
CA HIS A 186 -14.82 15.51 -18.33
C HIS A 186 -13.84 16.69 -18.37
N PHE A 187 -12.65 16.49 -18.93
CA PHE A 187 -11.88 17.58 -19.53
C PHE A 187 -12.32 17.69 -20.98
#